data_AF-A0A8H4CH41-F1
#
_entry.id   AF-A0A8H4CH41-F1
#
_cell.length_a   1.000
_cell.length_b   1.000
_cell.length_c   1.000
_cell.angle_alpha   90.00
_cell.angle_beta   90.00
_cell.angle_gamma   90.00
#
_symmetry.space_group_name_H-M   'P 1'
#
loop_
_entity.id
_entity.type
_entity.pdbx_description
1 polymer ?
#
loop_
_entity_poly.entity_id
_entity_poly.type
_entity_poly.pdbx_seq_one_letter_code
_entity_poly.pdbx_strand_id
1 'polypeptide(L)'
;MTTPNNSTARLKYDQDWPKWFLQLQLRAHEQNVWEYINPKAADSNVPVQRPPLDETIMRGQTEVTESDVRQEYPDRFAEYFTAANESFEIEERHVQLALKLARLKTVNRKYLNKLMAPFSHEFDSDIRETSEYFRASPKIIQERFLLYTQLDIVDRVGLTLNSCDYNEICPHMVIDSSDKTHGRLSGPENFSTDVRMALSQRGNEITGHCPRCPTDYAITASPNGMRIQAWKDFGSYKSPKDDSWTVHVWSEQNSSATGPAVYHDPGSIRKLYVTGTGENTQQ
;
A
#
# COMPACT_ATOMS: atom_id res chain seq x y z
N MET A 1 23.40 14.61 15.14
CA MET A 1 23.81 13.91 13.90
C MET A 1 22.53 13.54 13.16
N THR A 2 22.16 14.33 12.15
CA THR A 2 20.97 14.13 11.33
C THR A 2 21.25 12.97 10.37
N THR A 3 20.60 11.83 10.57
CA THR A 3 20.58 10.74 9.59
C THR A 3 19.91 11.23 8.31
N PRO A 4 20.49 11.02 7.13
CA PRO A 4 19.86 11.43 5.88
C PRO A 4 18.54 10.66 5.68
N ASN A 5 17.44 11.40 5.64
CA ASN A 5 16.13 10.93 5.20
C ASN A 5 16.22 10.53 3.73
N ASN A 6 16.55 9.28 3.47
CA ASN A 6 16.32 8.66 2.16
C ASN A 6 14.88 8.15 2.12
N SER A 7 13.91 9.07 2.16
CA SER A 7 12.49 8.76 1.95
C SER A 7 12.30 8.26 0.52
N THR A 8 12.36 6.94 0.34
CA THR A 8 12.25 6.32 -0.98
C THR A 8 11.04 5.40 -1.06
N ALA A 9 9.87 6.02 -1.08
CA ALA A 9 8.68 5.49 -1.74
C ALA A 9 8.08 6.63 -2.58
N ARG A 10 8.82 7.06 -3.60
CA ARG A 10 8.34 8.04 -4.59
C ARG A 10 8.36 7.41 -5.97
N LEU A 11 7.20 6.86 -6.31
CA LEU A 11 6.75 6.51 -7.67
C LEU A 11 5.30 6.96 -7.88
N LYS A 12 4.90 8.00 -7.14
CA LYS A 12 3.58 8.59 -7.24
C LYS A 12 3.45 9.43 -8.51
N TYR A 13 4.55 10.04 -8.98
CA TYR A 13 4.56 10.94 -10.11
C TYR A 13 5.31 10.34 -11.30
N ASP A 14 4.81 10.56 -12.52
CA ASP A 14 5.39 10.05 -13.77
C ASP A 14 6.87 10.43 -13.96
N GLN A 15 7.27 11.57 -13.42
CA GLN A 15 8.67 12.04 -13.41
C GLN A 15 9.63 11.18 -12.58
N ASP A 16 9.11 10.40 -11.62
CA ASP A 16 9.91 9.50 -10.78
C ASP A 16 10.19 8.16 -11.47
N TRP A 17 9.55 7.91 -12.62
CA TRP A 17 9.68 6.67 -13.37
C TRP A 17 10.94 6.65 -14.24
N PRO A 18 11.54 5.46 -14.44
CA PRO A 18 12.63 5.34 -15.38
C PRO A 18 12.16 5.67 -16.78
N LYS A 19 12.98 6.39 -17.55
CA LYS A 19 12.67 6.72 -18.96
C LYS A 19 12.32 5.49 -19.81
N TRP A 20 12.92 4.33 -19.50
CA TRP A 20 12.59 3.08 -20.20
C TRP A 20 11.19 2.57 -19.88
N PHE A 21 10.63 2.88 -18.70
CA PHE A 21 9.27 2.51 -18.34
C PHE A 21 8.27 3.35 -19.13
N LEU A 22 8.52 4.65 -19.29
CA LEU A 22 7.74 5.51 -20.19
C LEU A 22 7.78 4.99 -21.65
N GLN A 23 8.94 4.51 -22.12
CA GLN A 23 9.06 3.87 -23.43
C GLN A 23 8.32 2.53 -23.51
N LEU A 24 8.31 1.74 -22.44
CA LEU A 24 7.54 0.51 -22.36
C LEU A 24 6.04 0.81 -22.40
N GLN A 25 5.60 1.87 -21.72
CA GLN A 25 4.24 2.35 -21.76
C GLN A 25 3.84 2.77 -23.16
N LEU A 26 4.69 3.57 -23.83
CA LEU A 26 4.49 4.00 -25.21
C LEU A 26 4.37 2.79 -26.15
N ARG A 27 5.29 1.81 -26.05
CA ARG A 27 5.25 0.59 -26.88
C ARG A 27 4.04 -0.28 -26.60
N ALA A 28 3.61 -0.38 -25.36
CA ALA A 28 2.41 -1.13 -25.00
C ALA A 28 1.15 -0.47 -25.56
N HIS A 29 1.12 0.86 -25.59
CA HIS A 29 0.07 1.62 -26.26
C HIS A 29 0.10 1.42 -27.78
N GLU A 30 1.28 1.48 -28.41
CA GLU A 30 1.47 1.21 -29.85
C GLU A 30 1.04 -0.22 -30.24
N GLN A 31 1.25 -1.19 -29.35
CA GLN A 31 0.93 -2.60 -29.55
C GLN A 31 -0.48 -2.98 -29.07
N ASN A 32 -1.28 -2.02 -28.61
CA ASN A 32 -2.62 -2.25 -28.06
C ASN A 32 -2.66 -3.30 -26.92
N VAL A 33 -1.60 -3.36 -26.12
CA VAL A 33 -1.48 -4.19 -24.90
C VAL A 33 -1.41 -3.33 -23.64
N TRP A 34 -1.89 -2.09 -23.74
CA TRP A 34 -1.85 -1.09 -22.68
C TRP A 34 -2.62 -1.51 -21.42
N GLU A 35 -3.71 -2.26 -21.61
CA GLU A 35 -4.53 -2.88 -20.55
C GLU A 35 -3.72 -3.76 -19.57
N TYR A 36 -2.58 -4.31 -20.01
CA TYR A 36 -1.68 -5.11 -19.17
C TYR A 36 -0.69 -4.27 -18.34
N ILE A 37 -0.62 -2.95 -18.59
CA ILE A 37 0.28 -2.01 -17.90
C ILE A 37 -0.54 -0.97 -17.11
N ASN A 38 -1.71 -0.56 -17.61
CA ASN A 38 -2.64 0.31 -16.93
C ASN A 38 -4.10 -0.14 -17.20
N PRO A 39 -4.66 -1.04 -16.37
CA PRO A 39 -6.00 -1.58 -16.59
C PRO A 39 -7.11 -0.51 -16.51
N LYS A 40 -6.86 0.63 -15.86
CA LYS A 40 -7.84 1.75 -15.78
C LYS A 40 -7.99 2.52 -17.09
N ALA A 41 -7.04 2.39 -18.02
CA ALA A 41 -7.12 3.05 -19.33
C ALA A 41 -7.97 2.29 -20.35
N ALA A 42 -8.37 1.04 -20.05
CA ALA A 42 -9.27 0.26 -20.89
C ALA A 42 -10.73 0.75 -20.80
N ASP A 43 -11.11 1.40 -19.69
CA ASP A 43 -12.47 1.89 -19.46
C ASP A 43 -12.73 3.29 -20.06
N SER A 44 -11.68 3.99 -20.51
CA SER A 44 -11.83 5.25 -21.22
C SER A 44 -12.05 5.00 -22.71
N ASN A 45 -13.31 5.04 -23.17
CA ASN A 45 -13.71 5.02 -24.59
C ASN A 45 -13.28 6.29 -25.36
N VAL A 46 -12.23 6.98 -24.95
CA VAL A 46 -11.74 8.20 -25.62
C VAL A 46 -10.83 7.77 -26.78
N PRO A 47 -11.19 8.05 -28.04
CA PRO A 47 -10.29 7.82 -29.16
C PRO A 47 -9.11 8.79 -29.04
N VAL A 48 -7.94 8.29 -28.65
CA VAL A 48 -6.73 9.11 -28.62
C VAL A 48 -6.32 9.40 -30.06
N GLN A 49 -6.49 10.65 -30.49
CA GLN A 49 -5.94 11.12 -31.76
C GLN A 49 -4.42 10.98 -31.74
N ARG A 50 -3.86 10.31 -32.76
CA ARG A 50 -2.42 10.25 -32.98
C ARG A 50 -1.86 11.67 -33.09
N PRO A 51 -0.82 12.05 -32.32
CA PRO A 51 -0.05 13.22 -32.67
C PRO A 51 0.61 12.95 -34.04
N PRO A 52 0.70 13.93 -34.94
CA PRO A 52 1.47 13.77 -36.16
C PRO A 52 2.93 13.50 -35.78
N LEU A 53 3.54 12.48 -36.37
CA LEU A 53 4.99 12.39 -36.39
C LEU A 53 5.51 13.56 -37.23
N ASP A 54 6.13 14.54 -36.58
CA ASP A 54 6.92 15.55 -37.27
C ASP A 54 8.33 15.62 -36.66
N GLU A 55 9.32 15.37 -37.51
CA GLU A 55 10.75 15.16 -37.18
C GLU A 55 11.51 16.46 -36.86
N THR A 56 10.83 17.55 -36.50
CA THR A 56 11.48 18.85 -36.32
C THR A 56 10.98 19.51 -35.06
N ILE A 57 11.83 19.66 -34.04
CA ILE A 57 11.95 20.83 -33.15
C ILE A 57 13.13 20.59 -32.19
N MET A 58 14.31 21.00 -32.66
CA MET A 58 15.30 21.68 -31.82
C MET A 58 14.90 23.17 -31.84
N ARG A 59 14.75 23.77 -30.65
CA ARG A 59 14.43 25.19 -30.36
C ARG A 59 12.97 25.62 -30.55
N GLY A 60 12.41 26.13 -29.46
CA GLY A 60 11.21 26.97 -29.46
C GLY A 60 10.44 26.78 -28.16
N GLN A 61 10.71 27.61 -27.16
CA GLN A 61 9.84 27.75 -26.00
C GLN A 61 8.45 28.19 -26.46
N THR A 62 7.43 27.45 -26.06
CA THR A 62 6.08 27.99 -25.92
C THR A 62 5.56 27.52 -24.58
N GLU A 63 5.36 28.49 -23.68
CA GLU A 63 4.69 28.32 -22.41
C GLU A 63 3.28 27.79 -22.66
N VAL A 64 3.01 26.56 -22.21
CA VAL A 64 1.65 26.08 -22.01
C VAL A 64 1.37 26.23 -20.52
N THR A 65 0.43 27.11 -20.20
CA THR A 65 0.03 27.45 -18.85
C THR A 65 -0.65 26.27 -18.15
N GLU A 66 -0.38 26.16 -16.85
CA GLU A 66 -0.79 25.11 -15.91
C GLU A 66 -2.32 25.00 -15.66
N SER A 67 -3.15 25.66 -16.47
CA SER A 67 -4.60 25.80 -16.24
C SER A 67 -5.50 24.83 -17.00
N ASP A 68 -4.99 24.12 -18.02
CA ASP A 68 -5.89 23.47 -19.01
C ASP A 68 -6.02 21.95 -18.88
N VAL A 69 -5.51 21.36 -17.79
CA VAL A 69 -5.77 19.94 -17.45
C VAL A 69 -6.32 19.84 -16.04
N ARG A 70 -7.50 20.43 -15.83
CA ARG A 70 -8.20 20.37 -14.55
C ARG A 70 -9.70 20.17 -14.75
N GLN A 71 -10.12 19.04 -15.33
CA GLN A 71 -11.47 18.55 -15.07
C GLN A 71 -11.64 17.05 -15.36
N GLU A 72 -12.35 16.41 -14.41
CA GLU A 72 -12.96 15.07 -14.40
C GLU A 72 -12.08 13.83 -14.24
N TYR A 73 -11.82 13.44 -12.98
CA TYR A 73 -11.74 12.03 -12.52
C TYR A 73 -12.00 11.95 -11.00
N PRO A 74 -13.15 11.42 -10.53
CA PRO A 74 -13.34 11.03 -9.14
C PRO A 74 -13.19 9.51 -9.01
N ASP A 75 -11.98 9.05 -8.69
CA ASP A 75 -11.69 7.73 -8.08
C ASP A 75 -10.24 7.75 -7.53
N ARG A 76 -9.97 8.80 -6.74
CA ARG A 76 -8.72 9.01 -6.01
C ARG A 76 -8.91 8.53 -4.58
N PHE A 77 -8.37 7.38 -4.22
CA PHE A 77 -8.10 7.10 -2.81
C PHE A 77 -6.74 6.44 -2.65
N ALA A 78 -5.75 7.31 -2.48
CA ALA A 78 -4.57 7.04 -1.67
C ALA A 78 -5.04 6.92 -0.22
N GLU A 79 -4.45 6.01 0.56
CA GLU A 79 -4.61 5.97 2.03
C GLU A 79 -4.40 7.39 2.59
N TYR A 80 -5.46 7.97 3.17
CA TYR A 80 -5.44 9.33 3.71
C TYR A 80 -4.89 9.32 5.13
N PHE A 81 -3.60 9.63 5.27
CA PHE A 81 -3.05 10.24 6.48
C PHE A 81 -2.37 11.55 6.07
N THR A 82 -3.10 12.66 6.17
CA THR A 82 -2.55 14.00 5.90
C THR A 82 -1.91 14.58 7.15
N ALA A 83 -0.60 14.38 7.24
CA ALA A 83 0.35 15.41 7.66
C ALA A 83 1.57 15.33 6.72
N ALA A 84 1.75 16.36 5.88
CA ALA A 84 2.93 16.64 5.04
C ALA A 84 3.41 15.55 4.04
N ASN A 85 2.89 15.57 2.80
CA ASN A 85 3.54 15.16 1.52
C ASN A 85 4.31 13.82 1.39
N GLU A 86 4.41 12.98 2.42
CA GLU A 86 5.20 11.75 2.42
C GLU A 86 4.33 10.55 2.85
N SER A 87 3.28 10.27 2.07
CA SER A 87 2.50 9.04 2.21
C SER A 87 3.24 7.85 1.58
N PHE A 88 3.35 6.73 2.28
CA PHE A 88 3.73 5.46 1.66
C PHE A 88 2.54 4.94 0.85
N GLU A 89 2.70 4.84 -0.47
CA GLU A 89 1.63 4.36 -1.35
C GLU A 89 2.15 3.19 -2.19
N ILE A 90 1.55 2.02 -2.00
CA ILE A 90 1.79 0.86 -2.84
C ILE A 90 0.65 0.70 -3.83
N GLU A 91 1.00 0.59 -5.10
CA GLU A 91 0.05 0.41 -6.19
C GLU A 91 0.34 -0.90 -6.91
N GLU A 92 -0.66 -1.38 -7.64
CA GLU A 92 -0.59 -2.63 -8.40
C GLU A 92 0.62 -2.65 -9.33
N ARG A 93 0.84 -1.54 -10.04
CA ARG A 93 1.99 -1.34 -10.92
C ARG A 93 3.33 -1.47 -10.19
N HIS A 94 3.42 -1.07 -8.91
CA HIS A 94 4.65 -1.22 -8.12
C HIS A 94 4.92 -2.69 -7.84
N VAL A 95 3.88 -3.45 -7.46
CA VAL A 95 3.96 -4.89 -7.23
C VAL A 95 4.35 -5.63 -8.51
N GLN A 96 3.61 -5.41 -9.60
CA GLN A 96 3.90 -6.06 -10.89
C GLN A 96 5.30 -5.74 -11.39
N LEU A 97 5.72 -4.49 -11.29
CA LEU A 97 7.02 -4.09 -11.77
C LEU A 97 8.15 -4.69 -10.92
N ALA A 98 7.98 -4.73 -9.60
CA ALA A 98 8.92 -5.39 -8.70
C ALA A 98 9.06 -6.88 -9.04
N LEU A 99 7.94 -7.59 -9.19
CA LEU A 99 7.91 -9.00 -9.57
C LEU A 99 8.58 -9.22 -10.94
N LYS A 100 8.18 -8.47 -11.97
CA LYS A 100 8.73 -8.57 -13.34
C LYS A 100 10.24 -8.34 -13.36
N LEU A 101 10.73 -7.31 -12.67
CA LEU A 101 12.16 -7.01 -12.60
C LEU A 101 12.95 -8.07 -11.81
N ALA A 102 12.37 -8.61 -10.73
CA ALA A 102 13.00 -9.69 -9.96
C ALA A 102 13.23 -10.94 -10.83
N ARG A 103 12.26 -11.29 -11.69
CA ARG A 103 12.38 -12.41 -12.64
C ARG A 103 13.45 -12.19 -13.70
N LEU A 104 13.59 -10.96 -14.20
CA LEU A 104 14.54 -10.64 -15.27
C LEU A 104 16.00 -10.62 -14.80
N LYS A 105 16.28 -10.63 -13.48
CA LYS A 105 17.58 -10.78 -12.78
C LYS A 105 18.71 -9.79 -13.12
N THR A 106 18.84 -9.36 -14.37
CA THR A 106 19.94 -8.53 -14.89
C THR A 106 19.49 -7.12 -15.29
N VAL A 107 18.22 -6.96 -15.68
CA VAL A 107 17.69 -5.69 -16.18
C VAL A 107 17.25 -4.78 -15.03
N ASN A 108 17.74 -3.54 -15.02
CA ASN A 108 17.29 -2.45 -14.13
C ASN A 108 17.31 -2.79 -12.63
N ARG A 109 18.32 -3.55 -12.18
CA ARG A 109 18.49 -3.91 -10.76
C ARG A 109 18.52 -2.72 -9.81
N LYS A 110 19.04 -1.56 -10.26
CA LYS A 110 18.98 -0.29 -9.50
C LYS A 110 17.55 0.12 -9.17
N TYR A 111 16.62 -0.08 -10.10
CA TYR A 111 15.22 0.28 -9.90
C TYR A 111 14.47 -0.74 -9.04
N LEU A 112 14.73 -2.04 -9.25
CA LEU A 112 14.23 -3.07 -8.35
C LEU A 112 14.69 -2.81 -6.91
N ASN A 113 15.96 -2.48 -6.70
CA ASN A 113 16.48 -2.12 -5.38
C ASN A 113 15.77 -0.91 -4.77
N LYS A 114 15.35 0.07 -5.59
CA LYS A 114 14.57 1.23 -5.15
C LYS A 114 13.15 0.82 -4.74
N LEU A 115 12.47 0.01 -5.56
CA LEU A 115 11.14 -0.53 -5.26
C LEU A 115 11.12 -1.39 -4.00
N MET A 116 12.19 -2.16 -3.78
CA MET A 116 12.31 -3.09 -2.67
C MET A 116 12.98 -2.47 -1.43
N ALA A 117 13.30 -1.17 -1.46
CA ALA A 117 13.93 -0.50 -0.33
C ALA A 117 12.93 -0.38 0.83
N PRO A 118 13.36 -0.62 2.09
CA PRO A 118 12.56 -0.26 3.25
C PRO A 118 12.24 1.24 3.27
N PHE A 119 11.02 1.56 3.70
CA PHE A 119 10.55 2.90 3.92
C PHE A 119 10.33 3.13 5.42
N SER A 120 10.61 4.35 5.88
CA SER A 120 10.29 4.79 7.23
C SER A 120 9.89 6.25 7.24
N HIS A 121 8.89 6.59 8.03
CA HIS A 121 8.44 7.96 8.22
C HIS A 121 8.02 8.16 9.68
N GLU A 122 8.20 9.37 10.18
CA GLU A 122 7.86 9.78 11.54
C GLU A 122 6.91 10.97 11.44
N PHE A 123 5.81 10.90 12.17
CA PHE A 123 4.79 11.93 12.20
C PHE A 123 4.49 12.28 13.66
N ASP A 124 4.54 13.57 13.97
CA ASP A 124 4.10 14.10 15.26
C ASP A 124 2.72 14.74 15.10
N SER A 125 1.78 14.39 15.98
CA SER A 125 0.46 14.99 16.06
C SER A 125 0.34 15.81 17.34
N ASP A 126 0.44 17.13 17.22
CA ASP A 126 0.21 18.03 18.35
C ASP A 126 -1.23 17.95 18.88
N ILE A 127 -2.19 17.61 18.01
CA ILE A 127 -3.61 17.52 18.38
C ILE A 127 -3.87 16.28 19.24
N ARG A 128 -3.23 15.15 18.91
CA ARG A 128 -3.40 13.89 19.63
C ARG A 128 -2.38 13.70 20.75
N GLU A 129 -1.38 14.58 20.83
CA GLU A 129 -0.21 14.43 21.69
C GLU A 129 0.51 13.08 21.48
N THR A 130 0.44 12.56 20.25
CA THR A 130 1.07 11.31 19.83
C THR A 130 2.23 11.55 18.87
N SER A 131 3.24 10.70 18.96
CA SER A 131 4.32 10.55 17.98
C SER A 131 4.17 9.17 17.35
N GLU A 132 4.18 9.10 16.04
CA GLU A 132 3.93 7.90 15.27
C GLU A 132 5.11 7.60 14.34
N TYR A 133 5.58 6.35 14.36
CA TYR A 133 6.70 5.88 13.55
C TYR A 133 6.23 4.75 12.66
N PHE A 134 6.17 5.02 11.37
CA PHE A 134 5.77 4.04 10.37
C PHE A 134 6.99 3.46 9.65
N ARG A 135 6.93 2.16 9.39
CA ARG A 135 7.92 1.44 8.58
C ARG A 135 7.22 0.50 7.62
N ALA A 136 7.73 0.42 6.41
CA ALA A 136 7.31 -0.56 5.42
C ALA A 136 8.55 -1.29 4.87
N SER A 137 8.45 -2.59 4.68
CA SER A 137 9.56 -3.42 4.19
C SER A 137 9.05 -4.47 3.22
N PRO A 138 9.14 -4.20 1.90
CA PRO A 138 8.71 -5.15 0.89
C PRO A 138 9.70 -6.32 0.76
N LYS A 139 9.20 -7.50 0.39
CA LYS A 139 9.99 -8.68 0.02
C LYS A 139 9.36 -9.40 -1.16
N ILE A 140 10.18 -10.09 -1.94
CA ILE A 140 9.69 -11.06 -2.92
C ILE A 140 10.14 -12.45 -2.46
N ILE A 141 9.17 -13.32 -2.18
CA ILE A 141 9.41 -14.68 -1.69
C ILE A 141 8.58 -15.62 -2.54
N GLN A 142 9.21 -16.63 -3.15
CA GLN A 142 8.53 -17.61 -4.01
C GLN A 142 7.63 -16.95 -5.08
N GLU A 143 8.14 -15.91 -5.74
CA GLU A 143 7.38 -15.15 -6.76
C GLU A 143 6.15 -14.39 -6.25
N ARG A 144 6.03 -14.22 -4.93
CA ARG A 144 4.98 -13.44 -4.28
C ARG A 144 5.53 -12.14 -3.72
N PHE A 145 4.79 -11.06 -3.88
CA PHE A 145 5.13 -9.77 -3.29
C PHE A 145 4.52 -9.68 -1.89
N LEU A 146 5.37 -9.59 -0.88
CA LEU A 146 4.96 -9.47 0.51
C LEU A 146 5.36 -8.12 1.05
N LEU A 147 4.51 -7.56 1.91
CA LEU A 147 4.79 -6.31 2.59
C LEU A 147 4.66 -6.50 4.10
N TYR A 148 5.72 -6.14 4.81
CA TYR A 148 5.63 -5.93 6.24
C TYR A 148 5.43 -4.45 6.52
N THR A 149 4.49 -4.12 7.38
CA THR A 149 4.33 -2.77 7.93
C THR A 149 4.42 -2.80 9.44
N GLN A 150 4.98 -1.74 10.01
CA GLN A 150 5.02 -1.49 11.45
C GLN A 150 4.60 -0.04 11.70
N LEU A 151 3.71 0.15 12.65
CA LEU A 151 3.33 1.45 13.21
C LEU A 151 3.61 1.42 14.71
N ASP A 152 4.57 2.23 15.16
CA ASP A 152 4.76 2.50 16.58
C ASP A 152 4.07 3.82 16.93
N ILE A 153 3.10 3.77 17.83
CA ILE A 153 2.41 4.94 18.38
C ILE A 153 2.98 5.18 19.77
N VAL A 154 3.45 6.39 20.05
CA VAL A 154 3.92 6.83 21.36
C VAL A 154 3.00 7.95 21.83
N ASP A 155 2.35 7.76 22.97
CA ASP A 155 1.44 8.74 23.56
C ASP A 155 2.14 9.43 24.73
N ARG A 156 2.16 10.76 24.73
CA ARG A 156 2.86 11.57 25.74
C ARG A 156 2.12 11.63 27.07
N VAL A 157 0.81 11.42 27.08
CA VAL A 157 -0.06 11.56 28.26
C VAL A 157 -0.51 10.20 28.79
N GLY A 158 -0.55 9.20 27.92
CA GLY A 158 -0.88 7.82 28.24
C GLY A 158 -1.75 7.22 27.16
N LEU A 159 -1.37 6.02 26.71
CA LEU A 159 -2.00 5.39 25.56
C LEU A 159 -3.46 5.00 25.83
N THR A 160 -4.37 5.51 25.00
CA THR A 160 -5.81 5.18 24.99
C THR A 160 -6.24 4.59 23.64
N LEU A 161 -7.48 4.10 23.55
CA LEU A 161 -8.04 3.64 22.28
C LEU A 161 -8.15 4.80 21.26
N ASN A 162 -8.44 6.02 21.72
CA ASN A 162 -8.52 7.22 20.89
C ASN A 162 -7.16 7.58 20.27
N SER A 163 -6.07 7.27 20.96
CA SER A 163 -4.70 7.45 20.46
C SER A 163 -4.43 6.58 19.22
N CYS A 164 -5.22 5.51 19.04
CA CYS A 164 -5.09 4.57 17.93
C CYS A 164 -6.15 4.76 16.85
N ASP A 165 -7.01 5.78 16.96
CA ASP A 165 -8.19 5.93 16.11
C ASP A 165 -7.82 6.16 14.63
N TYR A 166 -8.62 5.56 13.73
CA TYR A 166 -8.47 5.57 12.28
C TYR A 166 -7.26 4.82 11.71
N ASN A 167 -6.45 4.16 12.54
CA ASN A 167 -5.40 3.30 12.03
C ASN A 167 -6.01 2.07 11.34
N GLU A 168 -5.63 1.85 10.10
CA GLU A 168 -6.06 0.71 9.29
C GLU A 168 -4.87 -0.17 8.94
N ILE A 169 -5.06 -1.49 9.04
CA ILE A 169 -4.07 -2.45 8.56
C ILE A 169 -4.39 -2.85 7.12
N CYS A 170 -5.67 -2.90 6.76
CA CYS A 170 -6.17 -3.15 5.42
C CYS A 170 -7.57 -2.52 5.28
N PRO A 171 -8.16 -2.45 4.08
CA PRO A 171 -9.50 -1.91 3.88
C PRO A 171 -10.59 -2.57 4.73
N HIS A 172 -10.31 -3.78 5.25
CA HIS A 172 -11.23 -4.56 6.07
C HIS A 172 -11.10 -4.29 7.56
N MET A 173 -9.92 -3.87 8.04
CA MET A 173 -9.58 -3.80 9.47
C MET A 173 -9.15 -2.38 9.84
N VAL A 174 -10.07 -1.66 10.47
CA VAL A 174 -9.91 -0.26 10.90
C VAL A 174 -10.21 -0.18 12.39
N ILE A 175 -9.41 0.60 13.12
CA ILE A 175 -9.70 0.94 14.53
C ILE A 175 -10.75 2.04 14.54
N ASP A 176 -11.87 1.78 15.21
CA ASP A 176 -12.88 2.78 15.53
C ASP A 176 -12.95 2.92 17.05
N SER A 177 -12.53 4.08 17.55
CA SER A 177 -12.59 4.41 18.97
C SER A 177 -13.99 4.77 19.44
N SER A 178 -14.87 5.13 18.50
CA SER A 178 -16.23 5.52 18.82
C SER A 178 -17.10 4.28 19.02
N ASP A 179 -17.54 4.03 20.26
CA ASP A 179 -18.68 3.12 20.53
C ASP A 179 -19.99 3.63 19.90
N LYS A 180 -19.95 4.78 19.23
CA LYS A 180 -21.05 5.31 18.45
C LYS A 180 -21.11 4.51 17.16
N THR A 181 -22.18 3.75 17.04
CA THR A 181 -22.70 3.09 15.84
C THR A 181 -22.93 4.08 14.68
N HIS A 182 -21.91 4.81 14.24
CA HIS A 182 -21.97 5.71 13.10
C HIS A 182 -21.82 4.93 11.81
N GLY A 183 -22.77 4.04 11.50
CA GLY A 183 -23.07 3.54 10.15
C GLY A 183 -21.96 2.86 9.33
N ARG A 184 -20.69 2.92 9.73
CA ARG A 184 -19.59 2.13 9.19
C ARG A 184 -19.63 0.79 9.88
N LEU A 185 -20.47 -0.05 9.31
CA LEU A 185 -20.46 -1.50 9.42
C LEU A 185 -19.07 -2.00 9.82
N SER A 186 -19.01 -2.50 11.04
CA SER A 186 -17.86 -3.07 11.71
C SER A 186 -16.98 -3.84 10.74
N GLY A 187 -15.68 -3.58 10.75
CA GLY A 187 -14.72 -4.56 10.25
C GLY A 187 -14.88 -5.89 11.00
N PRO A 188 -14.08 -6.91 10.69
CA PRO A 188 -14.02 -8.12 11.49
C PRO A 188 -13.96 -7.73 12.97
N GLU A 189 -14.91 -8.24 13.78
CA GLU A 189 -15.11 -7.84 15.19
C GLU A 189 -13.82 -7.91 16.02
N ASN A 190 -12.85 -8.69 15.53
CA ASN A 190 -11.62 -9.04 16.20
C ASN A 190 -10.62 -7.88 16.27
N PHE A 191 -10.47 -7.00 15.27
CA PHE A 191 -9.32 -6.08 15.29
C PHE A 191 -9.40 -5.01 16.40
N SER A 192 -10.52 -4.28 16.50
CA SER A 192 -10.73 -3.33 17.61
C SER A 192 -10.76 -4.02 18.97
N THR A 193 -11.28 -5.25 19.02
CA THR A 193 -11.27 -6.08 20.24
C THR A 193 -9.85 -6.46 20.66
N ASP A 194 -9.00 -6.83 19.70
CA ASP A 194 -7.59 -7.19 19.93
C ASP A 194 -6.76 -5.98 20.36
N VAL A 195 -7.05 -4.78 19.84
CA VAL A 195 -6.46 -3.51 20.31
C VAL A 195 -6.85 -3.26 21.77
N ARG A 196 -8.14 -3.39 22.12
CA ARG A 196 -8.61 -3.25 23.51
C ARG A 196 -7.98 -4.30 24.43
N MET A 197 -7.80 -5.52 23.94
CA MET A 197 -7.14 -6.60 24.68
C MET A 197 -5.66 -6.30 24.90
N ALA A 198 -4.94 -5.81 23.88
CA ALA A 198 -3.55 -5.40 24.00
C ALA A 198 -3.39 -4.27 25.03
N LEU A 199 -4.27 -3.26 25.01
CA LEU A 199 -4.29 -2.19 26.01
C LEU A 199 -4.53 -2.70 27.44
N SER A 200 -5.36 -3.73 27.59
CA SER A 200 -5.68 -4.34 28.88
C SER A 200 -4.59 -5.31 29.38
N GLN A 201 -3.85 -5.93 28.46
CA GLN A 201 -2.81 -6.93 28.71
C GLN A 201 -1.43 -6.44 28.26
N ARG A 202 -1.03 -5.27 28.77
CA ARG A 202 0.23 -4.62 28.37
C ARG A 202 1.43 -5.55 28.50
N GLY A 203 2.31 -5.51 27.51
CA GLY A 203 3.51 -6.36 27.41
C GLY A 203 3.27 -7.70 26.68
N ASN A 204 2.02 -8.13 26.50
CA ASN A 204 1.70 -9.33 25.73
C ASN A 204 1.54 -8.99 24.24
N GLU A 205 2.01 -9.89 23.37
CA GLU A 205 1.73 -9.84 21.94
C GLU A 205 0.34 -10.46 21.69
N ILE A 206 -0.57 -9.66 21.13
CA ILE A 206 -1.85 -10.13 20.62
C ILE A 206 -1.70 -10.35 19.12
N THR A 207 -2.00 -11.55 18.64
CA THR A 207 -1.90 -11.90 17.22
C THR A 207 -3.26 -12.19 16.63
N GLY A 208 -3.49 -11.74 15.39
CA GLY A 208 -4.71 -12.02 14.66
C GLY A 208 -4.48 -12.03 13.16
N HIS A 209 -5.56 -12.15 12.41
CA HIS A 209 -5.56 -12.13 10.95
C HIS A 209 -6.84 -11.47 10.42
N CYS A 210 -6.79 -11.01 9.17
CA CYS A 210 -7.98 -10.60 8.45
C CYS A 210 -8.71 -11.83 7.90
N PRO A 211 -10.03 -11.99 8.08
CA PRO A 211 -10.77 -13.10 7.49
C PRO A 211 -11.02 -12.93 5.98
N ARG A 212 -10.57 -11.83 5.37
CA ARG A 212 -10.92 -11.44 3.99
C ARG A 212 -9.72 -11.19 3.08
N CYS A 213 -8.61 -10.70 3.60
CA CYS A 213 -7.40 -10.56 2.81
C CYS A 213 -6.24 -11.35 3.45
N PRO A 214 -5.24 -11.76 2.65
CA PRO A 214 -4.00 -12.39 3.11
C PRO A 214 -3.15 -11.46 3.98
N THR A 215 -3.63 -11.19 5.20
CA THR A 215 -3.03 -10.27 6.15
C THR A 215 -3.05 -10.88 7.53
N ASP A 216 -1.86 -11.08 8.09
CA ASP A 216 -1.67 -11.37 9.52
C ASP A 216 -1.23 -10.10 10.24
N TYR A 217 -1.50 -10.01 11.54
CA TYR A 217 -1.05 -8.90 12.36
C TYR A 217 -0.65 -9.31 13.77
N ALA A 218 0.10 -8.42 14.41
CA ALA A 218 0.45 -8.50 15.82
C ALA A 218 0.37 -7.10 16.44
N ILE A 219 -0.16 -7.02 17.65
CA ILE A 219 -0.30 -5.80 18.44
C ILE A 219 0.40 -6.02 19.76
N THR A 220 1.21 -5.06 20.19
CA THR A 220 1.78 -5.04 21.54
C THR A 220 1.60 -3.66 22.12
N ALA A 221 0.98 -3.55 23.29
CA ALA A 221 0.86 -2.30 24.00
C ALA A 221 1.83 -2.25 25.19
N SER A 222 2.33 -1.05 25.45
CA SER A 222 3.12 -0.65 26.61
C SER A 222 2.40 0.52 27.30
N PRO A 223 2.83 0.97 28.49
CA PRO A 223 2.17 2.08 29.18
C PRO A 223 2.02 3.35 28.34
N ASN A 224 3.04 3.66 27.51
CA ASN A 224 3.13 4.91 26.77
C ASN A 224 3.16 4.71 25.24
N GLY A 225 2.84 3.50 24.75
CA GLY A 225 2.91 3.29 23.32
C GLY A 225 2.43 1.93 22.86
N MET A 226 2.04 1.85 21.59
CA MET A 226 1.55 0.66 20.92
C MET A 226 2.43 0.37 19.71
N ARG A 227 2.69 -0.91 19.47
CA ARG A 227 3.23 -1.38 18.21
C ARG A 227 2.16 -2.19 17.50
N ILE A 228 1.84 -1.80 16.28
CA ILE A 228 0.97 -2.54 15.36
C ILE A 228 1.86 -3.03 14.22
N GLN A 229 1.84 -4.32 13.96
CA GLN A 229 2.59 -4.96 12.88
C GLN A 229 1.63 -5.70 11.97
N ALA A 230 1.90 -5.66 10.67
CA ALA A 230 1.14 -6.42 9.70
C ALA A 230 2.02 -7.03 8.63
N TRP A 231 1.63 -8.21 8.17
CA TRP A 231 2.23 -8.95 7.07
C TRP A 231 1.17 -9.19 6.02
N LYS A 232 1.33 -8.56 4.86
CA LYS A 232 0.39 -8.60 3.74
C LYS A 232 1.00 -9.37 2.58
N ASP A 233 0.19 -10.18 1.92
CA ASP A 233 0.55 -10.87 0.69
C ASP A 233 -0.26 -10.31 -0.48
N PHE A 234 0.42 -9.57 -1.35
CA PHE A 234 -0.16 -8.92 -2.53
C PHE A 234 -0.19 -9.82 -3.76
N GLY A 235 0.08 -11.12 -3.59
CA GLY A 235 -0.03 -12.10 -4.66
C GLY A 235 1.20 -12.19 -5.55
N SER A 236 0.98 -12.75 -6.73
CA SER A 236 2.00 -13.07 -7.74
C SER A 236 1.73 -12.33 -9.04
N TYR A 237 2.31 -12.76 -10.18
CA TYR A 237 2.16 -12.13 -11.51
C TYR A 237 0.76 -12.19 -12.14
N LYS A 238 -0.28 -12.45 -11.34
CA LYS A 238 -1.63 -12.56 -11.86
C LYS A 238 -2.14 -11.18 -12.30
N SER A 239 -3.26 -11.19 -13.02
CA SER A 239 -3.92 -10.00 -13.54
C SER A 239 -4.13 -8.94 -12.43
N PRO A 240 -4.11 -7.64 -12.76
CA PRO A 240 -4.52 -6.58 -11.83
C PRO A 240 -5.94 -6.75 -11.26
N LYS A 241 -6.79 -7.52 -11.95
CA LYS A 241 -8.16 -7.87 -11.53
C LYS A 241 -8.20 -9.12 -10.64
N ASP A 242 -7.05 -9.73 -10.34
CA ASP A 242 -6.99 -10.90 -9.48
C ASP A 242 -7.25 -10.52 -8.02
N ASP A 243 -8.05 -11.34 -7.36
CA ASP A 243 -8.49 -11.07 -5.99
C ASP A 243 -7.32 -10.96 -5.01
N SER A 244 -6.16 -11.58 -5.29
CA SER A 244 -4.99 -11.47 -4.40
C SER A 244 -4.44 -10.05 -4.26
N TRP A 245 -4.70 -9.17 -5.24
CA TRP A 245 -4.37 -7.75 -5.16
C TRP A 245 -5.59 -6.92 -4.74
N THR A 246 -6.74 -7.13 -5.39
CA THR A 246 -7.91 -6.23 -5.23
C THR A 246 -8.48 -6.24 -3.81
N VAL A 247 -8.34 -7.35 -3.07
CA VAL A 247 -8.74 -7.43 -1.65
C VAL A 247 -8.00 -6.42 -0.76
N HIS A 248 -6.81 -5.95 -1.15
CA HIS A 248 -6.03 -4.96 -0.40
C HIS A 248 -6.31 -3.52 -0.82
N VAL A 249 -7.10 -3.29 -1.88
CA VAL A 249 -7.41 -1.96 -2.39
C VAL A 249 -8.78 -1.52 -1.89
N TRP A 250 -8.83 -0.42 -1.16
CA TRP A 250 -10.10 0.13 -0.70
C TRP A 250 -10.97 0.59 -1.88
N SER A 251 -12.26 0.24 -1.85
CA SER A 251 -13.28 0.81 -2.73
C SER A 251 -14.65 0.73 -2.06
N GLU A 252 -15.67 1.35 -2.66
CA GLU A 252 -17.06 1.19 -2.20
C GLU A 252 -17.49 -0.30 -2.21
N GLN A 253 -16.95 -1.07 -3.15
CA GLN A 253 -17.17 -2.50 -3.26
C GLN A 253 -16.15 -3.34 -2.48
N ASN A 254 -15.12 -2.75 -1.88
CA ASN A 254 -14.13 -3.42 -1.04
C ASN A 254 -13.79 -2.57 0.20
N SER A 255 -14.59 -2.77 1.25
CA SER A 255 -14.56 -2.03 2.51
C SER A 255 -14.59 -2.98 3.70
N SER A 256 -14.63 -2.44 4.93
CA SER A 256 -14.83 -3.21 6.17
C SER A 256 -15.99 -4.20 6.09
N ALA A 257 -17.06 -3.83 5.37
CA ALA A 257 -18.30 -4.58 5.34
C ALA A 257 -18.53 -5.42 4.08
N THR A 258 -17.97 -5.01 2.95
CA THR A 258 -18.30 -5.53 1.63
C THR A 258 -17.06 -5.86 0.82
N GLY A 259 -17.16 -6.82 -0.10
CA GLY A 259 -16.16 -7.08 -1.13
C GLY A 259 -15.58 -8.49 -1.17
N PRO A 260 -14.55 -8.72 -2.00
CA PRO A 260 -13.96 -10.04 -2.18
C PRO A 260 -13.30 -10.55 -0.90
N ALA A 261 -13.07 -11.86 -0.88
CA ALA A 261 -12.33 -12.54 0.17
C ALA A 261 -11.35 -13.54 -0.47
N VAL A 262 -10.08 -13.45 -0.08
CA VAL A 262 -9.05 -14.43 -0.40
C VAL A 262 -8.61 -15.06 0.91
N TYR A 263 -8.95 -16.32 1.07
CA TYR A 263 -8.63 -17.10 2.26
C TYR A 263 -7.12 -17.32 2.42
N HIS A 264 -6.65 -17.30 3.66
CA HIS A 264 -5.34 -17.78 4.06
C HIS A 264 -5.42 -18.42 5.46
N ASP A 265 -4.49 -19.31 5.77
CA ASP A 265 -4.39 -19.90 7.10
C ASP A 265 -3.85 -18.84 8.09
N PRO A 266 -4.46 -18.67 9.28
CA PRO A 266 -3.99 -17.68 10.26
C PRO A 266 -2.51 -17.82 10.60
N GLY A 267 -1.74 -16.74 10.50
CA GLY A 267 -0.29 -16.72 10.78
C GLY A 267 0.60 -17.21 9.63
N SER A 268 0.02 -17.72 8.54
CA SER A 268 0.78 -18.23 7.39
C SER A 268 1.55 -17.14 6.65
N ILE A 269 1.03 -15.91 6.57
CA ILE A 269 1.68 -14.79 5.88
C ILE A 269 2.83 -14.24 6.72
N ARG A 270 2.62 -14.11 8.04
CA ARG A 270 3.70 -13.79 8.99
C ARG A 270 4.83 -14.81 8.88
N LYS A 271 4.50 -16.10 8.90
CA LYS A 271 5.46 -17.20 8.77
C LYS A 271 6.22 -17.11 7.46
N LEU A 272 5.51 -17.00 6.33
CA LEU A 272 6.09 -16.87 5.00
C LEU A 272 7.08 -15.69 4.92
N TYR A 273 6.71 -14.52 5.46
CA TYR A 273 7.57 -13.33 5.44
C TYR A 273 8.84 -13.48 6.28
N VAL A 274 8.73 -14.14 7.44
CA VAL A 274 9.84 -14.29 8.40
C VAL A 274 10.79 -15.40 7.99
N THR A 275 10.27 -16.58 7.64
CA THR A 275 11.10 -17.77 7.36
C THR A 275 11.44 -17.93 5.88
N GLY A 276 10.68 -17.29 4.98
CA GLY A 276 10.81 -17.49 3.54
C GLY A 276 10.24 -18.81 3.02
N THR A 277 9.51 -19.57 3.85
CA THR A 277 8.92 -20.87 3.48
C THR A 277 7.39 -20.80 3.57
N GLY A 278 6.71 -20.90 2.43
CA GLY A 278 5.26 -21.11 2.41
C GLY A 278 4.90 -22.54 2.80
N GLU A 279 3.75 -22.73 3.46
CA GLU A 279 3.18 -24.06 3.65
C GLU A 279 2.70 -24.58 2.29
N ASN A 280 3.44 -25.54 1.74
CA ASN A 280 2.99 -26.33 0.59
C ASN A 280 1.90 -27.27 1.07
N THR A 281 0.68 -26.78 1.24
CA THR A 281 -0.48 -27.65 1.40
C THR A 281 -1.01 -27.97 0.00
N GLN A 282 -0.37 -28.93 -0.66
CA GLN A 282 -1.02 -29.67 -1.75
C GLN A 282 -2.04 -30.62 -1.10
N GLN A 283 -3.32 -30.42 -1.40
CA GLN A 283 -4.32 -31.49 -1.39
C GLN A 283 -4.68 -31.81 -2.84
#